data_AF-A0A661VZB5-F1
#
_entry.id   AF-A0A661VZB5-F1
#
_cell.length_a   1.000
_cell.length_b   1.000
_cell.length_c   1.000
_cell.angle_alpha   90.00
_cell.angle_beta   90.00
_cell.angle_gamma   90.00
#
_symmetry.space_group_name_H-M   'P 1'
#
loop_
_entity.id
_entity.type
_entity.pdbx_description
1 polymer ?
#
loop_
_entity_poly.entity_id
_entity_poly.type
_entity_poly.pdbx_seq_one_letter_code
_entity_poly.pdbx_strand_id
1 'polypeptide(L)'
;MFTRSRPVFAIRLFYAYAGAPDWYLPIRQFRIVALGPLAIIGAVGLLLILLVPISWIMFIIFFVAMNTGGSAGDLLVFTRLFKLSPMCLANDTGDVFTFYEHQLTIDRP
;
A
#
# COMPACT_ATOMS: atom_id res chain seq x y z
N MET A 1 13.36 -9.43 -0.82
CA MET A 1 12.71 -8.91 -2.04
C MET A 1 11.70 -9.95 -2.52
N PHE A 2 10.42 -9.60 -2.62
CA PHE A 2 9.34 -10.56 -2.94
C PHE A 2 9.15 -10.79 -4.43
N THR A 3 9.55 -9.85 -5.27
CA THR A 3 9.43 -9.87 -6.73
C THR A 3 10.82 -9.61 -7.33
N ARG A 4 11.25 -10.45 -8.29
CA ARG A 4 12.62 -10.43 -8.86
C ARG A 4 12.85 -9.33 -9.91
N SER A 5 11.88 -8.45 -10.13
CA SER A 5 11.98 -7.27 -10.99
C SER A 5 11.94 -5.99 -10.16
N ARG A 6 12.28 -4.85 -10.77
CA ARG A 6 12.28 -3.55 -10.09
C ARG A 6 10.91 -2.88 -10.25
N PRO A 7 10.31 -2.33 -9.19
CA PRO A 7 9.06 -1.59 -9.30
C PRO A 7 9.29 -0.30 -10.10
N VAL A 8 8.27 0.14 -10.84
CA VAL A 8 8.29 1.38 -11.61
C VAL A 8 7.75 2.48 -10.73
N PHE A 9 8.62 3.41 -10.34
CA PHE A 9 8.22 4.60 -9.60
C PHE A 9 7.98 5.75 -10.56
N ALA A 10 6.82 6.40 -10.43
CA ALA A 10 6.49 7.59 -11.20
C ALA A 10 5.88 8.65 -10.28
N ILE A 11 6.20 9.90 -10.58
CA ILE A 11 5.70 11.07 -9.85
C ILE A 11 4.75 11.81 -10.79
N ARG A 12 3.50 11.94 -10.38
CA ARG A 12 2.52 12.85 -10.97
C ARG A 12 2.36 14.06 -10.05
N LEU A 13 1.81 15.16 -10.58
CA LEU A 13 1.78 16.47 -9.92
C LEU A 13 1.22 16.46 -8.48
N PHE A 14 0.30 15.54 -8.17
CA PHE A 14 -0.35 15.42 -6.86
C PHE A 14 -0.05 14.12 -6.10
N TYR A 15 0.66 13.15 -6.70
CA TYR A 15 0.95 11.88 -6.05
C TYR A 15 2.13 11.16 -6.72
N ALA A 16 2.89 10.40 -5.92
CA ALA A 16 3.82 9.40 -6.44
C ALA A 16 3.13 8.04 -6.40
N TYR A 17 3.37 7.21 -7.41
CA TYR A 17 2.92 5.83 -7.40
C TYR A 17 4.08 4.88 -7.70
N ALA A 18 4.02 3.69 -7.11
CA ALA A 18 4.93 2.59 -7.35
C ALA A 18 4.16 1.50 -8.10
N GLY A 19 4.02 1.67 -9.41
CA GLY A 19 3.34 0.70 -10.26
C GLY A 19 4.24 -0.49 -10.53
N ALA A 20 3.68 -1.68 -10.53
CA ALA A 20 4.39 -2.87 -10.95
C ALA A 20 3.50 -3.69 -11.90
N PRO A 21 3.33 -3.22 -13.16
CA PRO A 21 2.38 -3.80 -14.10
C PRO A 21 2.62 -5.30 -14.36
N ASP A 22 3.86 -5.78 -14.26
CA ASP A 22 4.20 -7.20 -14.43
C ASP A 22 4.17 -8.01 -13.12
N TRP A 23 3.71 -7.43 -12.00
CA TRP A 23 3.71 -8.11 -10.70
C TRP A 23 2.32 -8.62 -10.34
N TYR A 24 2.28 -9.91 -9.98
CA TYR A 24 1.10 -10.55 -9.41
C TYR A 24 1.45 -10.92 -7.97
N LEU A 25 0.99 -10.10 -7.03
CA LEU A 25 1.27 -10.28 -5.62
C LEU A 25 0.10 -11.02 -4.94
N PRO A 26 0.36 -12.06 -4.14
CA PRO A 26 -0.67 -12.63 -3.28
C PRO A 26 -1.26 -11.55 -2.37
N ILE A 27 -2.58 -11.55 -2.17
CA ILE A 27 -3.27 -10.54 -1.34
C ILE A 27 -2.67 -10.39 0.06
N ARG A 28 -2.14 -11.47 0.64
CA ARG A 28 -1.43 -11.41 1.94
C ARG A 28 -0.22 -10.49 1.92
N GLN A 29 0.59 -10.56 0.86
CA GLN A 29 1.77 -9.71 0.70
C GLN A 29 1.35 -8.29 0.35
N PHE A 30 0.35 -8.16 -0.52
CA PHE A 30 -0.18 -6.86 -0.93
C PHE A 30 -0.71 -6.04 0.26
N ARG A 31 -1.37 -6.70 1.23
CA ARG A 31 -1.79 -6.06 2.49
C ARG A 31 -0.65 -5.43 3.30
N ILE A 32 0.50 -6.09 3.35
CA ILE A 32 1.68 -5.60 4.08
C ILE A 32 2.28 -4.38 3.34
N VAL A 33 2.32 -4.44 2.01
CA VAL A 33 2.82 -3.35 1.18
C VAL A 33 1.93 -2.10 1.31
N ALA A 34 0.60 -2.27 1.23
CA ALA A 34 -0.35 -1.17 1.35
C ALA A 34 -0.34 -0.49 2.73
N LEU A 35 -0.20 -1.26 3.81
CA LEU A 35 -0.17 -0.70 5.17
C LEU A 35 1.22 -0.22 5.62
N GLY A 36 2.28 -0.70 4.98
CA GLY A 36 3.66 -0.48 5.42
C GLY A 36 4.00 1.00 5.62
N PRO A 37 3.79 1.87 4.63
CA PRO A 37 4.12 3.29 4.75
C PRO A 37 3.35 3.97 5.89
N LEU A 38 2.04 3.74 5.99
CA LEU A 38 1.20 4.33 7.03
C LEU A 38 1.64 3.90 8.43
N ALA A 39 1.85 2.60 8.63
CA ALA A 39 2.22 2.05 9.94
C ALA A 39 3.63 2.48 10.36
N ILE A 40 4.61 2.41 9.46
CA ILE A 40 6.01 2.72 9.78
C ILE A 40 6.19 4.23 10.00
N ILE A 41 5.73 5.07 9.08
CA ILE A 41 5.89 6.53 9.20
C ILE A 41 5.06 7.06 10.36
N GLY A 42 3.84 6.54 10.57
CA GLY A 42 3.02 6.88 11.71
C GLY A 42 3.68 6.52 13.05
N ALA A 43 4.19 5.29 13.20
CA ALA A 43 4.87 4.85 14.42
C ALA A 43 6.14 5.64 14.70
N VAL A 44 6.96 5.89 13.68
CA VAL A 44 8.17 6.73 13.80
C VAL A 44 7.80 8.15 14.19
N GLY A 45 6.77 8.74 13.57
CA GLY A 45 6.30 10.08 13.90
C GLY A 45 5.82 10.20 15.36
N LEU A 46 5.04 9.23 15.83
CA LEU A 46 4.60 9.17 17.23
C LEU A 46 5.78 9.05 18.20
N LEU A 47 6.76 8.19 17.86
CA LEU A 47 7.98 8.05 18.66
C LEU A 47 8.77 9.36 18.71
N LEU A 48 8.90 10.06 17.58
CA LEU A 48 9.60 11.34 17.52
C LEU A 48 8.92 12.41 18.37
N ILE A 49 7.59 12.48 18.39
CA ILE A 49 6.84 13.42 19.24
C ILE A 49 7.23 13.28 20.72
N LEU A 50 7.55 12.07 21.18
CA LEU A 50 7.97 11.80 22.55
C LEU A 50 9.44 12.18 22.85
N LEU A 51 10.27 12.28 21.81
CA LEU A 51 11.73 12.42 21.95
C LEU A 51 12.25 13.81 21.61
N VAL A 52 11.54 14.58 20.79
CA VAL A 52 12.02 15.89 20.31
C VAL A 52 11.53 17.08 21.14
N PRO A 53 12.21 18.24 21.08
CA PRO A 53 11.70 19.47 21.69
C PRO A 53 10.36 19.93 21.11
N ILE A 54 9.57 20.65 21.92
CA ILE A 54 8.23 21.13 21.54
C ILE A 54 8.20 21.94 20.23
N SER A 55 9.29 22.63 19.90
CA SER A 55 9.43 23.40 18.66
C SER A 55 9.34 22.54 17.39
N TRP A 56 9.63 21.24 17.47
CA TRP A 56 9.61 20.31 16.34
C TRP A 56 8.28 19.57 16.19
N ILE A 57 7.42 19.57 17.22
CA ILE A 57 6.18 18.78 17.23
C ILE A 57 5.28 19.15 16.06
N MET A 58 5.13 20.44 15.75
CA MET A 58 4.25 20.89 14.66
C MET A 58 4.73 20.39 13.29
N PHE A 59 6.05 20.34 13.06
CA PHE A 59 6.63 19.77 11.83
C PHE A 59 6.37 18.26 11.73
N ILE A 60 6.54 17.52 12.83
CA ILE A 60 6.27 16.08 12.83
C ILE A 60 4.80 15.79 12.58
N ILE A 61 3.89 16.51 13.25
CA ILE A 61 2.44 16.39 13.03
C ILE A 61 2.11 16.65 11.56
N PHE A 62 2.71 17.67 10.93
CA PHE A 62 2.50 17.96 9.52
C PHE A 62 2.90 16.77 8.62
N PHE A 63 4.07 16.17 8.83
CA PHE A 63 4.51 15.02 8.04
C PHE A 63 3.66 13.76 8.29
N VAL A 64 3.27 13.50 9.54
CA VAL A 64 2.37 12.39 9.88
C VAL A 64 0.99 12.61 9.25
N ALA A 65 0.47 13.84 9.26
CA ALA A 65 -0.79 14.18 8.63
C ALA A 65 -0.73 14.02 7.10
N MET A 66 0.35 14.46 6.46
CA MET A 66 0.56 14.23 5.02
C MET A 66 0.66 12.74 4.69
N ASN A 67 1.39 11.96 5.48
CA ASN A 67 1.48 10.51 5.30
C ASN A 67 0.10 9.84 5.45
N THR A 68 -0.66 10.24 6.47
CA THR A 68 -2.00 9.71 6.73
C THR A 68 -2.97 10.05 5.60
N GLY A 69 -2.95 11.31 5.15
CA GLY A 69 -3.77 11.77 4.02
C GLY A 69 -3.38 11.09 2.70
N GLY A 70 -2.08 10.96 2.43
CA GLY A 70 -1.56 10.27 1.25
C GLY A 70 -1.88 8.77 1.22
N SER A 71 -2.03 8.13 2.38
CA SER A 71 -2.34 6.70 2.50
C SER A 71 -3.85 6.40 2.47
N ALA A 72 -4.73 7.40 2.28
CA ALA A 72 -6.18 7.16 2.25
C ALA A 72 -6.60 6.20 1.12
N GLY A 73 -5.94 6.29 -0.05
CA GLY A 73 -6.13 5.37 -1.16
C GLY A 73 -5.70 3.93 -0.82
N ASP A 74 -4.54 3.79 -0.17
CA ASP A 74 -4.04 2.49 0.29
C ASP A 74 -4.98 1.86 1.32
N LEU A 75 -5.53 2.66 2.24
CA LEU A 75 -6.51 2.19 3.22
C LEU A 75 -7.80 1.74 2.54
N LEU A 76 -8.28 2.47 1.52
CA LEU A 76 -9.43 2.07 0.72
C LEU A 76 -9.18 0.73 0.01
N VAL A 77 -8.05 0.58 -0.68
CA VAL A 77 -7.65 -0.69 -1.33
C VAL A 77 -7.55 -1.79 -0.28
N PHE A 78 -6.90 -1.53 0.85
CA PHE A 78 -6.78 -2.47 1.96
C PHE A 78 -8.14 -2.96 2.49
N THR A 79 -9.12 -2.06 2.68
CA THR A 79 -10.47 -2.49 3.08
C THR A 79 -11.15 -3.38 2.04
N ARG A 80 -10.90 -3.15 0.75
CA ARG A 80 -11.42 -3.99 -0.34
C ARG A 80 -10.77 -5.38 -0.35
N LEU A 81 -9.49 -5.50 0.02
CA LEU A 81 -8.78 -6.78 0.08
C LEU A 81 -9.40 -7.78 1.07
N PHE A 82 -10.06 -7.32 2.15
CA PHE A 82 -10.73 -8.23 3.09
C PHE A 82 -11.94 -8.95 2.49
N LYS A 83 -12.50 -8.44 1.39
CA LYS A 83 -13.64 -9.07 0.71
C LYS A 83 -13.19 -10.09 -0.35
N LEU A 84 -11.89 -10.21 -0.58
CA LEU A 84 -11.32 -11.08 -1.60
C LEU A 84 -10.77 -12.35 -0.97
N SER A 85 -10.81 -13.45 -1.73
CA SER A 85 -10.22 -14.71 -1.33
C SER A 85 -8.70 -14.55 -1.10
N PRO A 86 -8.13 -15.16 -0.04
CA PRO A 86 -6.70 -15.06 0.24
C PRO A 86 -5.81 -15.69 -0.84
N MET A 87 -6.40 -16.47 -1.77
CA MET A 87 -5.71 -17.05 -2.93
C MET A 87 -5.71 -16.14 -4.15
N CYS A 88 -6.40 -14.99 -4.11
CA CYS A 88 -6.37 -14.04 -5.20
C CYS A 88 -4.99 -13.38 -5.34
N LEU A 89 -4.68 -13.01 -6.57
CA LEU A 89 -3.52 -12.22 -6.94
C LEU A 89 -3.97 -10.78 -7.22
N ALA A 90 -3.23 -9.81 -6.69
CA ALA A 90 -3.39 -8.40 -6.98
C ALA A 90 -2.34 -7.96 -7.99
N ASN A 91 -2.77 -7.21 -9.00
CA ASN A 91 -1.93 -6.50 -9.94
C ASN A 91 -2.22 -5.00 -9.83
N ASP A 92 -1.16 -4.22 -9.62
CA ASP A 92 -1.24 -2.78 -9.48
C ASP A 92 -0.44 -2.11 -10.61
N THR A 93 -1.18 -1.48 -11.53
CA THR A 93 -0.60 -0.72 -12.65
C THR A 93 -0.48 0.78 -12.32
N GLY A 94 -0.70 1.17 -11.06
CA GLY A 94 -0.65 2.54 -10.56
C GLY A 94 -2.00 3.25 -10.61
N ASP A 95 -2.62 3.29 -11.80
CA ASP A 95 -3.93 3.93 -11.97
C ASP A 95 -5.10 2.92 -11.90
N VAL A 96 -4.80 1.61 -11.93
CA VAL A 96 -5.80 0.52 -11.91
C VAL A 96 -5.34 -0.62 -11.02
N PHE A 97 -6.27 -1.07 -10.17
CA PHE A 97 -6.15 -2.31 -9.39
C PHE A 97 -6.97 -3.42 -10.03
N THR A 98 -6.30 -4.52 -10.39
CA THR A 98 -6.96 -5.72 -10.92
C THR A 98 -6.72 -6.91 -10.00
N PHE A 99 -7.78 -7.68 -9.73
CA PHE A 99 -7.74 -8.87 -8.90
C PHE A 99 -8.03 -10.11 -9.74
N TYR A 100 -7.20 -11.13 -9.59
CA TYR A 100 -7.32 -12.40 -10.29
C TYR A 100 -7.61 -13.49 -9.27
N GLU A 101 -8.66 -14.26 -9.48
CA GLU A 101 -8.96 -15.46 -8.70
C GLU A 101 -8.78 -16.69 -9.58
N HIS A 102 -8.30 -17.78 -8.99
CA HIS A 102 -8.24 -19.06 -9.70
C HIS A 102 -9.67 -19.55 -9.92
N GLN A 103 -10.10 -19.60 -11.17
CA GLN A 103 -11.37 -20.19 -11.52
C GLN A 103 -11.24 -21.70 -11.36
N LEU A 104 -11.94 -22.27 -10.36
CA LEU A 104 -12.04 -23.72 -10.21
C LEU A 104 -12.53 -24.28 -11.54
N THR A 105 -11.74 -25.14 -12.17
CA THR A 105 -12.17 -25.94 -13.31
C THR A 105 -13.31 -26.82 -12.80
N ILE A 106 -14.55 -26.35 -12.98
CA ILE A 106 -15.70 -27.23 -12.93
C ILE A 106 -15.56 -28.05 -14.21
N ASP A 107 -15.00 -29.24 -14.10
CA ASP A 107 -15.20 -30.28 -15.11
C ASP A 107 -16.71 -30.39 -15.30
N ARG A 108 -17.20 -29.81 -16.39
CA ARG A 108 -18.58 -30.00 -16.81
C ARG A 108 -18.66 -31.42 -17.35
N PRO A 109 -19.55 -32.27 -16.82
CA PRO A 109 -19.76 -33.62 -17.35
C PRO A 109 -20.25 -33.58 -18.80
#